data_AF-A0AAD9JX99-F1
#
_entry.id   AF-A0AAD9JX99-F1
#
_cell.length_a   1.000
_cell.length_b   1.000
_cell.length_c   1.000
_cell.angle_alpha   90.00
_cell.angle_beta   90.00
_cell.angle_gamma   90.00
#
_symmetry.space_group_name_H-M   'P 1'
#
loop_
_entity.id
_entity.type
_entity.pdbx_description
1 polymer ?
#
loop_
_entity_poly.entity_id
_entity_poly.type
_entity_poly.pdbx_seq_one_letter_code
_entity_poly.pdbx_strand_id
1 'polypeptide(L)'
;MAGQLKSSNISNLSVLQSPVISNGSYICLILSKRPSSGCIFKKVKSFGLTSQVMLNFHRAVIESVLVFSITVWFGSITQKETLRLNRVVKTASRIIGRDLPSVEILYQQRLLGRATLISQDSSHPAHDLFEPLPSSRRLRSTKTRTNRFSTSVFPLAVQARSKQK
;
A
#
# COMPACT_ATOMS: atom_id res chain seq x y z
N MET A 1 10.41 54.60 -6.44
CA MET A 1 10.02 53.31 -7.06
C MET A 1 10.32 52.23 -6.02
N ALA A 2 9.33 51.83 -5.19
CA ALA A 2 8.25 50.88 -5.50
C ALA A 2 8.84 49.53 -5.98
N GLY A 3 8.63 48.38 -5.34
CA GLY A 3 7.85 47.96 -4.17
C GLY A 3 8.35 46.56 -3.75
N GLN A 4 8.25 46.17 -2.47
CA GLN A 4 7.15 45.34 -1.91
C GLN A 4 7.18 43.90 -2.46
N LEU A 5 7.21 42.79 -1.69
CA LEU A 5 6.64 42.48 -0.37
C LEU A 5 7.31 41.24 0.28
N LYS A 6 7.25 41.25 1.61
CA LYS A 6 7.42 40.15 2.57
C LYS A 6 6.64 38.87 2.21
N SER A 7 7.20 37.73 2.60
CA SER A 7 6.48 36.73 3.42
C SER A 7 7.50 35.84 4.13
N SER A 8 7.92 36.18 5.35
CA SER A 8 7.40 35.63 6.62
C SER A 8 7.33 34.10 6.69
N ASN A 9 8.26 33.56 7.50
CA ASN A 9 7.93 32.81 8.70
C ASN A 9 7.00 31.61 8.53
N ILE A 10 7.62 30.43 8.45
CA ILE A 10 7.05 29.24 9.10
C ILE A 10 8.18 28.64 9.96
N SER A 11 8.48 29.33 11.05
CA SER A 11 8.73 28.59 12.29
C SER A 11 7.40 27.95 12.72
N ASN A 12 7.47 26.80 13.41
CA ASN A 12 6.41 25.81 13.73
C ASN A 12 6.36 24.68 12.69
N LEU A 13 6.89 23.48 12.94
CA LEU A 13 6.78 22.70 14.16
C LEU A 13 8.08 21.94 14.36
N SER A 14 8.59 21.99 15.58
CA SER A 14 9.47 21.01 16.18
C SER A 14 9.08 19.58 15.79
N VAL A 15 9.67 19.05 14.71
CA VAL A 15 9.69 17.60 14.47
C VAL A 15 10.94 17.11 15.16
N LEU A 16 10.73 16.76 16.42
CA LEU A 16 11.64 15.97 17.22
C LEU A 16 12.37 14.97 16.32
N GLN A 17 13.70 15.06 16.37
CA GLN A 17 14.59 13.92 16.27
C GLN A 17 13.91 12.71 16.95
N SER A 18 13.38 11.80 16.15
CA SER A 18 12.88 10.50 16.59
C SER A 18 12.92 9.57 15.37
N PRO A 19 13.20 8.28 15.61
CA PRO A 19 14.03 7.48 14.72
C PRO A 19 13.34 7.23 13.37
N VAL A 20 14.05 6.56 12.47
CA VAL A 20 13.47 5.57 11.56
C VAL A 20 12.45 4.69 12.30
N ILE A 21 11.27 5.20 12.55
CA ILE A 21 10.19 4.42 13.12
C ILE A 21 9.68 3.64 11.92
N SER A 22 10.06 2.37 11.92
CA SER A 22 9.56 1.32 11.06
C SER A 22 8.07 1.59 10.79
N ASN A 23 7.74 1.97 9.54
CA ASN A 23 6.34 2.18 9.17
C ASN A 23 5.54 0.87 9.23
N GLY A 24 6.24 -0.26 9.11
CA GLY A 24 5.76 -1.58 9.47
C GLY A 24 5.40 -1.75 10.94
N SER A 25 5.97 -0.96 11.86
CA SER A 25 5.70 -1.04 13.29
C SER A 25 4.39 -0.40 13.69
N TYR A 26 3.88 0.64 13.02
CA TYR A 26 2.57 1.22 13.40
C TYR A 26 1.40 0.39 12.91
N ILE A 27 1.49 -0.19 11.70
CA ILE A 27 0.50 -1.17 11.21
C ILE A 27 0.62 -2.50 11.95
N CYS A 28 1.83 -2.95 12.30
CA CYS A 28 2.00 -4.08 13.21
C CYS A 28 1.51 -3.71 14.63
N LEU A 29 1.64 -2.47 15.10
CA LEU A 29 0.99 -2.02 16.34
C LEU A 29 -0.53 -2.02 16.18
N ILE A 30 -1.10 -1.50 15.10
CA ILE A 30 -2.56 -1.44 14.92
C ILE A 30 -3.15 -2.84 14.73
N LEU A 31 -2.45 -3.74 14.04
CA LEU A 31 -2.88 -5.14 13.83
C LEU A 31 -2.51 -6.07 15.00
N SER A 32 -1.55 -5.70 15.87
CA SER A 32 -1.03 -6.57 16.95
C SER A 32 -1.22 -6.03 18.38
N LYS A 33 -1.59 -4.75 18.59
CA LYS A 33 -1.92 -4.15 19.92
C LYS A 33 -3.37 -4.33 20.33
N ARG A 34 -4.23 -4.85 19.46
CA ARG A 34 -5.49 -5.45 19.91
C ARG A 34 -5.24 -6.94 20.10
N PRO A 35 -5.67 -7.55 21.23
CA PRO A 35 -5.60 -8.99 21.38
C PRO A 35 -6.41 -9.62 20.23
N SER A 36 -5.67 -10.10 19.23
CA SER A 36 -6.14 -10.92 18.11
C SER A 36 -7.18 -10.25 17.19
N SER A 37 -6.78 -9.80 16.01
CA SER A 37 -7.71 -9.75 14.86
C SER A 37 -8.45 -11.09 14.68
N GLY A 38 -7.77 -12.20 15.00
CA GLY A 38 -8.37 -13.52 15.15
C GLY A 38 -9.47 -13.63 16.22
N CYS A 39 -9.49 -12.81 17.28
CA CYS A 39 -10.59 -12.78 18.27
C CYS A 39 -11.84 -12.17 17.65
N ILE A 40 -11.73 -11.14 16.82
CA ILE A 40 -12.88 -10.56 16.12
C ILE A 40 -13.44 -11.58 15.14
N PHE A 41 -12.60 -12.23 14.33
CA PHE A 41 -13.06 -13.29 13.43
C PHE A 41 -13.62 -14.50 14.18
N LYS A 42 -13.02 -14.92 15.31
CA LYS A 42 -13.56 -15.98 16.17
C LYS A 42 -14.90 -15.58 16.79
N LYS A 43 -15.05 -14.33 17.23
CA LYS A 43 -16.30 -13.78 17.78
C LYS A 43 -17.37 -13.73 16.70
N VAL A 44 -17.05 -13.27 15.49
CA VAL A 44 -17.96 -13.26 14.34
C VAL A 44 -18.36 -14.68 13.94
N LYS A 45 -17.41 -15.62 13.94
CA LYS A 45 -17.69 -17.05 13.67
C LYS A 45 -18.59 -17.68 14.73
N SER A 46 -18.52 -17.23 15.99
CA SER A 46 -19.38 -17.76 17.06
C SER A 46 -20.87 -17.50 16.86
N PHE A 47 -21.24 -16.56 15.98
CA PHE A 47 -22.63 -16.32 15.59
C PHE A 47 -23.15 -17.29 14.50
N GLY A 48 -22.39 -18.33 14.14
CA GLY A 48 -22.84 -19.36 13.20
C GLY A 48 -22.90 -18.91 11.73
N LEU A 49 -22.20 -17.83 11.36
CA LEU A 49 -22.24 -17.28 10.00
C LEU A 49 -21.57 -18.23 8.99
N THR A 50 -22.16 -18.32 7.79
CA THR A 50 -21.59 -19.06 6.66
C THR A 50 -20.22 -18.49 6.26
N SER A 51 -19.30 -19.34 5.82
CA SER A 51 -17.96 -18.92 5.35
C SER A 51 -17.99 -17.81 4.28
N GLN A 52 -19.05 -17.76 3.46
CA GLN A 52 -19.23 -16.72 2.44
C GLN A 52 -19.45 -15.32 3.04
N VAL A 53 -20.26 -15.22 4.09
CA VAL A 53 -20.52 -13.95 4.78
C VAL A 53 -19.25 -13.46 5.47
N MET A 54 -18.48 -14.39 6.06
CA MET A 54 -17.22 -14.07 6.73
C MET A 54 -16.13 -13.61 5.73
N LEU A 55 -16.11 -14.18 4.53
CA LEU A 55 -15.23 -13.73 3.44
C LEU A 55 -15.62 -12.32 2.97
N ASN A 56 -16.91 -12.06 2.76
CA ASN A 56 -17.39 -10.73 2.39
C ASN A 56 -17.06 -9.69 3.45
N PHE A 57 -17.20 -10.03 4.74
CA PHE A 57 -16.81 -9.15 5.84
C PHE A 57 -15.30 -8.85 5.82
N HIS A 58 -14.47 -9.87 5.64
CA HIS A 58 -13.01 -9.68 5.49
C HIS A 58 -12.70 -8.73 4.33
N ARG A 59 -13.30 -8.96 3.16
CA ARG A 59 -13.09 -8.16 1.96
C ARG A 59 -13.58 -6.72 2.11
N ALA A 60 -14.73 -6.52 2.76
CA ALA A 60 -15.33 -5.20 2.94
C ALA A 60 -14.57 -4.33 3.96
N VAL A 61 -14.05 -4.91 5.04
CA VAL A 61 -13.47 -4.14 6.16
C VAL A 61 -11.95 -4.24 6.19
N ILE A 62 -11.41 -5.46 6.21
CA ILE A 62 -9.97 -5.66 6.38
C ILE A 62 -9.25 -5.37 5.06
N GLU A 63 -9.72 -5.95 3.96
CA GLU A 63 -9.09 -5.75 2.66
C GLU A 63 -9.23 -4.30 2.18
N SER A 64 -10.36 -3.62 2.41
CA SER A 64 -10.51 -2.20 2.02
C SER A 64 -9.53 -1.28 2.77
N VAL A 65 -9.39 -1.43 4.10
CA VAL A 65 -8.46 -0.64 4.92
C VAL A 65 -7.00 -0.96 4.59
N LEU A 66 -6.70 -2.25 4.39
CA LEU A 66 -5.37 -2.68 3.96
C LEU A 66 -5.05 -2.10 2.58
N VAL A 67 -5.89 -2.30 1.58
CA VAL A 67 -5.68 -1.85 0.19
C VAL A 67 -5.63 -0.32 0.09
N PHE A 68 -6.35 0.40 0.94
CA PHE A 68 -6.26 1.86 1.01
C PHE A 68 -4.88 2.32 1.50
N SER A 69 -4.38 1.73 2.58
CA SER A 69 -3.15 2.17 3.24
C SER A 69 -1.87 1.56 2.64
N ILE A 70 -1.96 0.37 2.03
CA ILE A 70 -0.80 -0.45 1.60
C ILE A 70 0.11 0.29 0.63
N THR A 71 -0.43 1.14 -0.23
CA THR A 71 0.35 1.92 -1.19
C THR A 71 1.32 2.89 -0.52
N VAL A 72 1.00 3.38 0.67
CA VAL A 72 1.82 4.39 1.37
C VAL A 72 3.03 3.76 2.06
N TRP A 73 2.87 2.57 2.64
CA TRP A 73 3.89 1.99 3.54
C TRP A 73 4.53 0.71 3.01
N PHE A 74 3.93 0.00 2.06
CA PHE A 74 4.47 -1.29 1.59
C PHE A 74 5.80 -1.14 0.83
N GLY A 75 6.05 0.02 0.22
CA GLY A 75 7.37 0.32 -0.37
C GLY A 75 8.51 0.32 0.66
N SER A 76 8.21 0.52 1.95
CA SER A 76 9.19 0.62 3.04
C SER A 76 9.17 -0.56 4.02
N ILE A 77 8.42 -1.64 3.72
CA ILE A 77 8.32 -2.81 4.61
C ILE A 77 9.52 -3.74 4.46
N THR A 78 10.01 -4.28 5.58
CA THR A 78 11.05 -5.32 5.57
C THR A 78 10.45 -6.72 5.40
N GLN A 79 11.23 -7.66 4.87
CA GLN A 79 10.77 -9.05 4.65
C GLN A 79 10.20 -9.70 5.93
N LYS A 80 10.81 -9.42 7.09
CA LYS A 80 10.35 -9.93 8.39
C LYS A 80 8.93 -9.45 8.73
N GLU A 81 8.61 -8.21 8.41
CA GLU A 81 7.29 -7.62 8.64
C GLU A 81 6.26 -8.17 7.65
N THR A 82 6.64 -8.38 6.38
CA THR A 82 5.80 -9.05 5.37
C THR A 82 5.43 -10.46 5.81
N LEU A 83 6.37 -11.22 6.39
CA LEU A 83 6.10 -12.56 6.94
C LEU A 83 5.12 -12.50 8.13
N ARG A 84 5.25 -11.51 9.01
CA ARG A 84 4.31 -11.31 10.12
C ARG A 84 2.90 -11.01 9.62
N LEU A 85 2.75 -10.12 8.64
CA LEU A 85 1.46 -9.82 8.03
C LEU A 85 0.82 -11.05 7.37
N ASN A 86 1.61 -11.81 6.62
CA ASN A 86 1.14 -13.06 6.00
C ASN A 86 0.70 -14.11 7.04
N ARG A 87 1.32 -14.18 8.22
CA ARG A 87 0.85 -15.06 9.31
C ARG A 87 -0.53 -14.66 9.83
N VAL A 88 -0.82 -13.36 9.90
CA VAL A 88 -2.16 -12.85 10.27
C VAL A 88 -3.18 -13.26 9.22
N VAL A 89 -2.88 -13.05 7.94
CA VAL A 89 -3.75 -13.47 6.82
C VAL A 89 -3.98 -14.98 6.82
N LYS A 90 -2.93 -15.80 7.02
CA LYS A 90 -3.05 -17.26 7.15
C LYS A 90 -3.92 -17.69 8.33
N THR A 91 -3.90 -16.92 9.41
CA THR A 91 -4.75 -17.20 10.58
C THR A 91 -6.20 -16.84 10.30
N ALA A 92 -6.46 -15.71 9.64
CA ALA A 92 -7.79 -15.35 9.16
C ALA A 92 -8.34 -16.39 8.17
N SER A 93 -7.50 -16.85 7.23
CA SER A 93 -7.82 -17.91 6.27
C SER A 93 -8.24 -19.21 6.94
N ARG A 94 -7.51 -19.66 7.97
CA ARG A 94 -7.89 -20.83 8.77
C ARG A 94 -9.22 -20.66 9.51
N ILE A 95 -9.54 -19.46 9.98
CA ILE A 95 -10.82 -19.20 10.66
C ILE A 95 -11.98 -19.22 9.66
N ILE A 96 -11.78 -18.62 8.48
CA ILE A 96 -12.78 -18.51 7.42
C ILE A 96 -13.01 -19.84 6.69
N GLY A 97 -11.96 -20.67 6.58
CA GLY A 97 -11.96 -21.92 5.81
C GLY A 97 -11.83 -21.71 4.31
N ARG A 98 -11.25 -20.58 3.89
CA ARG A 98 -10.99 -20.24 2.48
C ARG A 98 -9.58 -19.67 2.34
N ASP A 99 -8.98 -19.86 1.19
CA ASP A 99 -7.69 -19.24 0.88
C ASP A 99 -7.86 -17.73 0.67
N LEU A 100 -7.02 -16.96 1.35
CA LEU A 100 -6.95 -15.51 1.16
C LEU A 100 -5.68 -15.14 0.41
N PRO A 101 -5.75 -14.12 -0.47
CA PRO A 101 -4.58 -13.65 -1.20
C PRO A 101 -3.53 -13.12 -0.22
N SER A 102 -2.26 -13.34 -0.56
CA SER A 102 -1.16 -12.76 0.21
C SER A 102 -1.19 -11.23 0.10
N VAL A 103 -0.63 -10.57 1.12
CA VAL A 103 -0.55 -9.10 1.17
C VAL A 103 0.24 -8.55 -0.02
N GLU A 104 1.22 -9.31 -0.51
CA GLU A 104 2.02 -8.96 -1.67
C GLU A 104 1.19 -9.00 -2.97
N ILE A 105 0.36 -10.02 -3.15
CA ILE A 105 -0.53 -10.11 -4.31
C ILE A 105 -1.52 -8.94 -4.31
N LEU A 106 -2.12 -8.64 -3.16
CA LEU A 106 -3.03 -7.50 -3.01
C LEU A 106 -2.32 -6.17 -3.34
N TYR A 107 -1.08 -6.00 -2.89
CA TYR A 107 -0.28 -4.83 -3.24
C TYR A 107 -0.03 -4.73 -4.75
N GLN A 108 0.41 -5.82 -5.39
CA GLN A 108 0.67 -5.84 -6.84
C GLN A 108 -0.59 -5.56 -7.65
N GLN A 109 -1.72 -6.17 -7.30
CA GLN A 109 -3.01 -5.91 -7.95
C GLN A 109 -3.40 -4.44 -7.83
N ARG A 110 -3.24 -3.86 -6.64
CA ARG A 110 -3.54 -2.44 -6.40
C ARG A 110 -2.62 -1.52 -7.20
N LEU A 111 -1.34 -1.85 -7.25
CA LEU A 111 -0.32 -1.09 -7.95
C LEU A 111 -0.58 -1.08 -9.46
N LEU A 112 -0.92 -2.25 -10.03
CA LEU A 112 -1.32 -2.37 -11.43
C LEU A 112 -2.63 -1.63 -11.72
N GLY A 113 -3.65 -1.77 -10.88
CA GLY A 113 -4.90 -1.04 -11.04
C GLY A 113 -4.74 0.48 -11.00
N ARG A 114 -3.81 0.99 -10.18
CA ARG A 114 -3.44 2.42 -10.20
C ARG A 114 -2.70 2.80 -11.48
N ALA A 115 -1.76 1.97 -11.92
CA ALA A 115 -1.02 2.20 -13.16
C ALA A 115 -1.92 2.21 -14.39
N THR A 116 -2.94 1.35 -14.45
CA THR A 116 -3.92 1.32 -15.54
C THR A 116 -4.80 2.56 -15.54
N LEU A 117 -5.29 2.99 -14.37
CA LEU A 117 -6.07 4.22 -14.23
C LEU A 117 -5.28 5.44 -14.70
N ILE A 118 -4.03 5.58 -14.24
CA ILE A 118 -3.15 6.69 -14.66
C ILE A 118 -2.84 6.63 -16.17
N SER A 119 -2.70 5.42 -16.72
CA SER A 119 -2.46 5.27 -18.16
C SER A 119 -3.66 5.59 -19.03
N GLN A 120 -4.87 5.46 -18.50
CA GLN A 120 -6.11 5.77 -19.22
C GLN A 120 -6.46 7.26 -19.09
N ASP A 121 -6.07 7.89 -17.98
CA ASP A 121 -6.27 9.31 -17.72
C ASP A 121 -5.14 10.17 -18.30
N SER A 122 -5.39 10.80 -19.45
CA SER A 122 -4.45 11.72 -20.11
C SER A 122 -4.25 13.04 -19.37
N SER A 123 -5.16 13.41 -18.46
CA SER A 123 -5.05 14.65 -17.66
C SER A 123 -4.20 14.45 -16.40
N HIS A 124 -3.80 13.21 -16.10
CA HIS A 124 -3.03 12.91 -14.90
C HIS A 124 -1.58 13.42 -15.02
N PRO A 125 -1.02 14.11 -14.01
CA PRO A 125 0.33 14.68 -14.08
C PRO A 125 1.45 13.65 -14.24
N ALA A 126 1.17 12.38 -13.91
CA ALA A 126 2.10 11.26 -14.08
C ALA A 126 1.83 10.39 -15.32
N HIS A 127 0.87 10.76 -16.19
CA HIS A 127 0.48 9.98 -17.38
C HIS A 127 1.68 9.62 -18.26
N ASP A 128 2.53 10.61 -18.51
CA ASP A 128 3.80 10.52 -19.23
C ASP A 128 4.73 9.38 -18.80
N LEU A 129 4.72 8.99 -17.52
CA LEU A 129 5.55 7.88 -17.02
C LEU A 129 5.01 6.51 -17.41
N PHE A 130 3.71 6.45 -17.68
CA PHE A 130 2.92 5.27 -18.01
C PHE A 130 2.63 5.19 -19.51
N GLU A 131 3.04 6.18 -20.29
CA GLU A 131 3.00 6.13 -21.75
C GLU A 131 4.21 5.33 -22.29
N PRO A 132 3.99 4.35 -23.18
CA PRO A 132 5.08 3.66 -23.85
C PRO A 132 5.86 4.61 -24.76
N LEU A 133 7.17 4.39 -24.88
CA LEU A 133 7.99 5.11 -25.86
C LEU A 133 7.45 4.88 -27.28
N PRO A 134 7.78 5.74 -28.27
CA PRO A 134 7.34 5.59 -29.66
C PRO A 134 7.64 4.22 -30.28
N SER A 135 8.69 3.53 -29.81
CA SER A 135 8.99 2.14 -30.18
C SER A 135 8.00 1.10 -29.64
N SER A 136 7.00 1.53 -28.88
CA SER A 136 5.91 0.78 -28.24
C SER A 136 6.34 -0.36 -27.31
N ARG A 137 7.64 -0.52 -27.06
CA ARG A 137 8.20 -1.72 -26.43
C ARG A 137 8.47 -1.57 -24.94
N ARG A 138 8.70 -0.35 -24.45
CA ARG A 138 9.12 -0.09 -23.06
C ARG A 138 8.49 1.20 -22.52
N LEU A 139 8.29 1.26 -21.20
CA LEU A 139 7.91 2.47 -20.47
C LEU A 139 9.16 3.31 -20.13
N ARG A 140 8.97 4.59 -19.82
CA ARG A 140 10.06 5.50 -19.43
C ARG A 140 10.69 5.03 -18.12
N SER A 141 12.01 4.87 -18.08
CA SER A 141 12.70 4.49 -16.85
C SER A 141 12.94 5.71 -15.95
N THR A 142 12.50 5.64 -14.70
CA THR A 142 12.81 6.66 -13.71
C THR A 142 14.18 6.36 -13.09
N LYS A 143 15.22 7.11 -13.48
CA LYS A 143 16.51 7.05 -12.79
C LYS A 143 16.37 7.76 -11.44
N THR A 144 16.73 7.09 -10.35
CA THR A 144 16.56 7.63 -8.99
C THR A 144 17.90 7.61 -8.26
N ARG A 145 18.25 8.71 -7.58
CA ARG A 145 19.50 8.81 -6.79
C ARG A 145 19.31 8.37 -5.34
N THR A 146 18.07 8.32 -4.86
CA THR A 146 17.73 8.02 -3.46
C THR A 146 16.88 6.76 -3.36
N ASN A 147 17.18 5.93 -2.37
CA ASN A 147 16.41 4.71 -2.09
C ASN A 147 14.93 5.03 -1.79
N ARG A 148 14.66 6.18 -1.15
CA ARG A 148 13.31 6.68 -0.88
C ARG A 148 12.46 6.84 -2.14
N PHE A 149 12.99 7.42 -3.22
CA PHE A 149 12.21 7.55 -4.45
C PHE A 149 12.10 6.21 -5.15
N SER A 150 13.17 5.41 -5.22
CA SER A 150 13.16 4.05 -5.79
C SER A 150 12.09 3.14 -5.21
N THR A 151 11.83 3.26 -3.91
CA THR A 151 10.84 2.46 -3.16
C THR A 151 9.43 3.06 -3.15
N SER A 152 9.22 4.20 -3.81
CA SER A 152 7.90 4.85 -3.88
C SER A 152 6.97 4.18 -4.90
N VAL A 153 5.68 4.50 -4.82
CA VAL A 153 4.60 3.86 -5.60
C VAL A 153 4.80 4.01 -7.10
N PHE A 154 5.18 5.20 -7.58
CA PHE A 154 5.28 5.48 -9.02
C PHE A 154 6.37 4.66 -9.74
N PRO A 155 7.65 4.64 -9.30
CA PRO A 155 8.67 3.81 -9.93
C PRO A 155 8.36 2.31 -9.83
N LEU A 156 7.81 1.86 -8.70
CA LEU A 156 7.39 0.47 -8.55
C LEU A 156 6.24 0.11 -9.50
N ALA A 157 5.28 1.03 -9.71
CA ALA A 157 4.15 0.83 -10.62
C ALA A 157 4.60 0.75 -12.09
N VAL A 158 5.53 1.62 -12.50
CA VAL A 158 6.12 1.57 -13.84
C VAL A 158 6.86 0.25 -14.06
N GLN A 159 7.66 -0.19 -13.08
CA GLN A 159 8.34 -1.49 -13.14
C GLN A 159 7.36 -2.66 -13.21
N ALA A 160 6.35 -2.68 -12.34
CA ALA A 160 5.35 -3.75 -12.31
C ALA A 160 4.59 -3.86 -13.64
N ARG A 161 4.22 -2.72 -14.22
CA ARG A 161 3.56 -2.67 -15.53
C ARG A 161 4.47 -3.10 -16.68
N SER A 162 5.76 -2.74 -16.63
CA SER A 162 6.73 -3.16 -17.65
C SER A 162 6.97 -4.67 -17.71
N LYS A 163 6.67 -5.41 -16.62
CA LYS A 163 6.84 -6.87 -16.53
C LYS A 163 5.63 -7.66 -17.05
N GLN A 164 4.50 -7.02 -17.30
CA GLN A 164 3.26 -7.68 -17.73
C GLN A 164 3.10 -7.75 -19.26
N LYS A 165 4.09 -7.27 -20.01
CA LYS A 165 4.10 -7.19 -21.47
C LYS A 165 5.18 -8.12 -22.02
#